data_AF-A0A2A4NYQ2-F1
#
_entry.id   AF-A0A2A4NYQ2-F1
#
_cell.length_a   1.000
_cell.length_b   1.000
_cell.length_c   1.000
_cell.angle_alpha   90.00
_cell.angle_beta   90.00
_cell.angle_gamma   90.00
#
_symmetry.space_group_name_H-M   'P 1'
#
loop_
_entity.id
_entity.type
_entity.pdbx_description
1 polymer ?
#
loop_
_entity_poly.entity_id
_entity_poly.type
_entity_poly.pdbx_seq_one_letter_code
_entity_poly.pdbx_strand_id
1 'polypeptide(L)'
;MCKKEDDVKGLFVTEMSFVYIDGTEILANDCIDSADGYAISIEVDSDNNSFNELNVKYMVNGVSYTMRFDKTGKKLQAIQLQKGNNFAKIVKYDFTDYVNFKQQGEFVLVN
;
A
#
# COMPACT_ATOMS: atom_id res chain seq x y z
N MET A 1 37.78 6.36 11.73
CA MET A 1 36.53 6.64 12.48
C MET A 1 35.36 6.34 11.55
N CYS A 2 34.67 5.21 11.74
CA CYS A 2 33.40 4.99 11.07
C CYS A 2 32.38 5.93 11.72
N LYS A 3 31.83 6.87 10.93
CA LYS A 3 30.64 7.61 11.36
C LYS A 3 29.54 6.57 11.52
N LYS A 4 29.01 6.43 12.74
CA LYS A 4 27.71 5.77 12.93
C LYS A 4 26.75 6.51 12.02
N GLU A 5 26.15 5.80 11.08
CA GLU A 5 25.02 6.31 10.33
C GLU A 5 23.98 6.70 11.38
N ASP A 6 23.65 7.98 11.43
CA ASP A 6 22.63 8.49 12.34
C ASP A 6 21.36 7.67 12.09
N ASP A 7 20.95 6.87 13.08
CA ASP A 7 19.62 6.28 13.13
C ASP A 7 18.62 7.41 12.85
N VAL A 8 17.95 7.36 11.70
CA VAL A 8 17.04 8.43 11.27
C VAL A 8 15.86 8.44 12.23
N LYS A 9 15.95 9.27 13.27
CA LYS A 9 14.86 9.51 14.23
C LYS A 9 13.76 10.30 13.52
N GLY A 10 12.66 9.63 13.20
CA GLY A 10 11.55 10.24 12.49
C GLY A 10 10.41 9.25 12.29
N LEU A 11 9.48 9.63 11.42
CA LEU A 11 8.46 8.71 10.94
C LEU A 11 9.08 7.61 10.09
N PHE A 12 8.58 6.38 10.25
CA PHE A 12 8.94 5.22 9.45
C PHE A 12 7.69 4.44 9.06
N VAL A 13 7.73 3.76 7.93
CA VAL A 13 6.62 2.93 7.46
C VAL A 13 6.56 1.63 8.26
N THR A 14 5.39 1.28 8.75
CA THR A 14 5.12 0.02 9.46
C THR A 14 4.40 -0.99 8.58
N GLU A 15 3.49 -0.52 7.72
CA GLU A 15 2.65 -1.38 6.89
C GLU A 15 2.29 -0.72 5.56
N MET A 16 2.12 -1.55 4.53
CA MET A 16 1.43 -1.19 3.30
C MET A 16 0.53 -2.35 2.89
N SER A 17 -0.75 -2.06 2.63
CA SER A 17 -1.76 -3.06 2.29
C SER A 17 -2.77 -2.56 1.25
N PHE A 18 -3.27 -3.47 0.43
CA PHE A 18 -4.47 -3.22 -0.38
C PHE A 18 -5.73 -3.30 0.49
N VAL A 19 -6.60 -2.30 0.38
CA VAL A 19 -7.83 -2.17 1.18
C VAL A 19 -9.00 -1.71 0.30
N TYR A 20 -10.23 -1.85 0.78
CA TYR A 20 -11.38 -1.14 0.22
C TYR A 20 -11.21 0.38 0.40
N ILE A 21 -11.95 1.17 -0.37
CA ILE A 21 -11.83 2.64 -0.39
C ILE A 21 -12.05 3.30 0.97
N ASP A 22 -12.80 2.65 1.86
CA ASP A 22 -13.08 3.09 3.22
C ASP A 22 -11.97 2.70 4.22
N GLY A 23 -10.98 1.92 3.79
CA GLY A 23 -9.88 1.41 4.61
C GLY A 23 -10.13 0.02 5.20
N THR A 24 -11.25 -0.63 4.91
CA THR A 24 -11.52 -2.01 5.33
C THR A 24 -10.54 -2.97 4.66
N GLU A 25 -10.01 -3.92 5.42
CA GLU A 25 -9.09 -4.94 4.92
C GLU A 25 -9.76 -5.84 3.88
N ILE A 26 -9.02 -6.19 2.82
CA ILE A 26 -9.46 -7.21 1.85
C ILE A 26 -9.03 -8.57 2.37
N LEU A 27 -9.99 -9.42 2.73
CA LEU A 27 -9.69 -10.77 3.25
C LEU A 27 -9.40 -11.74 2.11
N ALA A 28 -8.66 -12.81 2.39
CA ALA A 28 -8.24 -13.80 1.38
C ALA A 28 -9.39 -14.47 0.60
N ASN A 29 -10.61 -14.46 1.16
CA ASN A 29 -11.81 -15.04 0.55
C ASN A 29 -12.76 -13.98 -0.04
N ASP A 30 -12.38 -12.71 0.00
CA ASP A 30 -13.20 -11.65 -0.55
C ASP A 30 -13.24 -11.76 -2.08
N CYS A 31 -14.44 -11.64 -2.63
CA CYS A 31 -14.62 -11.51 -4.07
C CYS A 31 -14.38 -10.04 -4.44
N ILE A 32 -13.23 -9.76 -5.03
CA ILE A 32 -12.86 -8.41 -5.46
C ILE A 32 -13.65 -8.06 -6.72
N ASP A 33 -14.52 -7.04 -6.65
CA ASP A 33 -15.39 -6.58 -7.75
C ASP A 33 -14.87 -5.27 -8.36
N SER A 34 -14.91 -5.17 -9.69
CA SER A 34 -14.60 -3.92 -10.42
C SER A 34 -15.53 -2.74 -10.10
N ALA A 35 -16.72 -3.00 -9.53
CA ALA A 35 -17.66 -1.96 -9.12
C ALA A 35 -17.28 -1.29 -7.79
N ASP A 36 -16.44 -1.94 -6.97
CA ASP A 36 -16.03 -1.41 -5.69
C ASP A 36 -14.84 -0.44 -5.83
N GLY A 37 -14.71 0.45 -4.85
CA GLY A 37 -13.55 1.32 -4.72
C GLY A 37 -12.44 0.64 -3.92
N TYR A 38 -11.19 0.84 -4.35
CA TYR A 38 -10.01 0.33 -3.65
C TYR A 38 -8.99 1.42 -3.36
N ALA A 39 -8.18 1.18 -2.33
CA ALA A 39 -7.09 2.06 -1.95
C ALA A 39 -5.83 1.27 -1.56
N ILE A 40 -4.69 1.94 -1.64
CA ILE A 40 -3.49 1.56 -0.88
C ILE A 40 -3.55 2.26 0.47
N SER A 41 -3.47 1.45 1.53
CA SER A 41 -3.24 1.91 2.89
C SER A 41 -1.73 1.89 3.16
N ILE A 42 -1.20 3.01 3.68
CA ILE A 42 0.14 3.06 4.24
C ILE A 42 0.03 3.56 5.68
N GLU A 43 0.66 2.84 6.60
CA GLU A 43 0.74 3.19 8.00
C GLU A 43 2.19 3.57 8.37
N VAL A 44 2.30 4.61 9.18
CA VAL A 44 3.60 5.09 9.68
C VAL A 44 3.55 5.25 11.20
N ASP A 45 4.66 4.91 11.84
CA ASP A 45 4.90 5.13 13.26
C ASP A 45 6.16 5.99 13.47
N SER A 46 6.50 6.35 14.71
CA SER A 46 7.64 7.21 15.05
C SER A 46 8.49 6.63 16.16
N ASP A 47 9.81 6.69 15.99
CA ASP A 47 10.74 6.38 17.08
C ASP A 47 10.89 7.63 17.97
N ASN A 48 10.32 7.58 19.18
CA ASN A 48 10.39 8.62 20.21
C ASN A 48 9.60 9.92 19.91
N ASN A 49 8.41 9.85 19.31
CA ASN A 49 7.56 11.03 19.01
C ASN A 49 8.29 12.11 18.17
N SER A 50 9.27 11.70 17.34
CA SER A 50 9.92 12.59 16.38
C SER A 50 9.11 12.61 15.09
N PHE A 51 8.39 13.71 14.85
CA PHE A 51 7.47 13.86 13.72
C PHE A 51 8.09 14.66 12.57
N ASN A 52 9.29 14.26 12.12
CA ASN A 52 9.83 14.80 10.89
C ASN A 52 8.98 14.34 9.70
N GLU A 53 8.77 15.23 8.73
CA GLU A 53 8.01 14.90 7.53
C GLU A 53 8.61 13.70 6.80
N LEU A 54 7.76 12.73 6.49
CA LEU A 54 8.10 11.56 5.69
C LEU A 54 7.32 11.58 4.38
N ASN A 55 8.04 11.60 3.27
CA ASN A 55 7.48 11.40 1.94
C ASN A 55 7.71 9.95 1.50
N VAL A 56 6.66 9.13 1.58
CA VAL A 56 6.69 7.73 1.16
C VAL A 56 6.45 7.66 -0.33
N LYS A 57 7.49 7.26 -1.08
CA LYS A 57 7.39 6.97 -2.51
C LYS A 57 7.08 5.49 -2.70
N TYR A 58 6.03 5.18 -3.43
CA TYR A 58 5.59 3.81 -3.70
C TYR A 58 5.09 3.68 -5.12
N MET A 59 4.97 2.45 -5.59
CA MET A 59 4.47 2.11 -6.90
C MET A 59 3.31 1.14 -6.80
N VAL A 60 2.29 1.32 -7.64
CA VAL A 60 1.18 0.37 -7.82
C VAL A 60 1.12 0.03 -9.30
N ASN A 61 1.29 -1.25 -9.66
CA ASN A 61 1.29 -1.73 -11.05
C ASN A 61 2.19 -0.92 -12.00
N GLY A 62 3.36 -0.46 -11.51
CA GLY A 62 4.28 0.36 -12.30
C GLY A 62 4.05 1.87 -12.24
N VAL A 63 2.90 2.34 -11.73
CA VAL A 63 2.60 3.76 -11.57
C VAL A 63 3.17 4.27 -10.25
N SER A 64 3.93 5.37 -10.28
CA SER A 64 4.54 5.96 -9.09
C SER A 64 3.62 6.95 -8.38
N TYR A 65 3.62 6.88 -7.06
CA TYR A 65 2.86 7.73 -6.15
C TYR A 65 3.78 8.28 -5.06
N THR A 66 3.30 9.32 -4.38
CA THR A 66 3.96 9.85 -3.17
C THR A 66 2.90 10.21 -2.15
N MET A 67 3.06 9.72 -0.93
CA MET A 67 2.19 10.01 0.20
C MET A 67 3.01 10.69 1.29
N ARG A 68 2.55 11.88 1.71
CA ARG A 68 3.23 12.70 2.72
C ARG A 68 2.63 12.42 4.09
N PHE A 69 3.50 12.25 5.10
CA PHE A 69 3.14 12.12 6.51
C PHE A 69 3.90 13.16 7.33
N ASP A 70 3.18 13.76 8.28
CA ASP A 70 3.64 14.76 9.24
C ASP A 70 3.37 14.34 10.69
N LYS A 71 2.73 13.18 10.88
CA LYS A 71 2.46 12.51 12.14
C LYS A 71 2.25 11.01 11.90
N THR A 72 2.17 10.25 12.99
CA THR A 72 1.83 8.83 12.94
C THR A 72 0.40 8.58 12.47
N GLY A 73 0.17 7.37 11.97
CA GLY A 73 -1.14 6.88 11.58
C GLY A 73 -1.21 6.41 10.12
N LYS A 74 -2.44 6.18 9.69
CA LYS A 74 -2.77 5.57 8.41
C LYS A 74 -3.29 6.61 7.42
N LYS A 75 -2.89 6.50 6.16
CA LYS A 75 -3.46 7.27 5.05
C LYS A 75 -3.81 6.35 3.89
N LEU A 76 -4.86 6.73 3.16
CA LEU A 76 -5.40 6.00 2.03
C LEU A 76 -5.15 6.78 0.74
N GLN A 77 -4.73 6.07 -0.31
CA GLN A 77 -4.71 6.58 -1.68
C GLN A 77 -5.60 5.70 -2.54
N ALA A 78 -6.65 6.30 -3.11
CA ALA A 78 -7.51 5.61 -4.07
C ALA A 78 -6.70 5.13 -5.28
N ILE A 79 -6.98 3.89 -5.71
CA ILE A 79 -6.36 3.24 -6.86
C ILE A 79 -7.42 2.53 -7.70
N GLN A 80 -7.01 2.10 -8.90
CA GLN A 80 -7.79 1.23 -9.76
C GLN A 80 -7.06 -0.11 -9.87
N LEU A 81 -7.74 -1.19 -9.50
CA LEU A 81 -7.20 -2.54 -9.69
C LEU A 81 -7.30 -2.95 -11.15
N GLN A 82 -6.29 -3.66 -11.63
CA GLN A 82 -6.25 -4.26 -12.96
C GLN A 82 -6.69 -5.72 -12.90
N LYS A 83 -7.18 -6.25 -14.02
CA LYS A 83 -7.49 -7.68 -14.13
C LYS A 83 -6.24 -8.52 -13.83
N GLY A 84 -6.33 -9.45 -12.88
CA GLY A 84 -5.23 -10.35 -12.51
C GLY A 84 -4.42 -9.85 -11.31
N ASN A 85 -3.10 -10.10 -11.33
CA ASN A 85 -2.24 -9.72 -10.22
C ASN A 85 -2.02 -8.21 -10.17
N ASN A 86 -2.29 -7.62 -9.00
CA ASN A 86 -1.92 -6.26 -8.67
C ASN A 86 -0.78 -6.29 -7.66
N PHE A 87 0.11 -5.31 -7.78
CA PHE A 87 1.35 -5.28 -7.04
C PHE A 87 1.63 -3.87 -6.53
N ALA A 88 1.96 -3.77 -5.26
CA ALA A 88 2.44 -2.53 -4.66
C ALA A 88 3.83 -2.72 -4.02
N LYS A 89 4.70 -1.72 -4.17
CA LYS A 89 6.00 -1.69 -3.51
C LYS A 89 6.36 -0.29 -3.04
N ILE A 90 7.06 -0.21 -1.93
CA ILE A 90 7.69 1.05 -1.49
C ILE A 90 9.07 1.14 -2.17
N VAL A 91 9.43 2.32 -2.69
CA VAL A 91 10.65 2.50 -3.49
C VAL A 91 11.91 2.58 -2.63
N LYS A 92 11.79 3.09 -1.39
CA LYS A 92 12.91 3.32 -0.47
C LYS A 92 13.08 2.22 0.58
N TYR A 93 12.07 1.38 0.78
CA TYR A 93 12.03 0.36 1.82
C TYR A 93 11.68 -0.97 1.17
N ASP A 94 12.20 -2.09 1.69
CA ASP A 94 11.94 -3.45 1.18
C ASP A 94 10.49 -3.96 1.44
N PHE A 95 9.53 -3.05 1.68
CA PHE A 95 8.12 -3.39 1.83
C PHE A 95 7.49 -3.65 0.46
N THR A 96 6.94 -4.86 0.33
CA THR A 96 6.29 -5.33 -0.88
C THR A 96 4.97 -6.01 -0.51
N ASP A 97 3.88 -5.65 -1.17
CA ASP A 97 2.56 -6.27 -0.97
C ASP A 97 1.90 -6.65 -2.30
N TYR A 98 1.08 -7.70 -2.27
CA TYR A 98 0.47 -8.33 -3.44
C TYR A 98 -1.02 -8.58 -3.20
N VAL A 99 -1.86 -8.19 -4.16
CA VAL A 99 -3.27 -8.61 -4.18
C VAL A 99 -3.61 -9.20 -5.54
N ASN A 100 -4.28 -10.35 -5.55
CA ASN A 100 -4.74 -10.97 -6.78
C ASN A 100 -6.21 -10.63 -7.03
N PHE A 101 -6.47 -9.81 -8.06
CA PHE A 101 -7.82 -9.51 -8.54
C PHE A 101 -8.27 -10.61 -9.50
N LYS A 102 -9.17 -11.48 -9.05
CA LYS A 102 -9.86 -12.44 -9.91
C LYS A 102 -11.20 -11.86 -10.34
N GLN A 103 -11.26 -11.37 -11.57
CA GLN A 103 -12.54 -11.08 -12.20
C GLN A 103 -13.34 -12.39 -12.35
N GLN A 104 -14.39 -12.60 -11.56
CA GLN A 104 -15.34 -13.67 -11.85
C GLN A 104 -16.16 -13.27 -13.07
N GLY A 105 -15.94 -13.96 -14.19
CA GLY A 105 -16.72 -13.72 -15.40
C GLY A 105 -16.10 -14.22 -16.69
N GLU A 106 -15.59 -15.45 -16.74
CA GLU A 106 -15.52 -16.22 -17.99
C GLU A 106 -15.83 -17.69 -17.66
N PHE A 107 -17.11 -18.00 -17.44
CA PHE A 107 -17.57 -19.37 -17.61
C PHE A 107 -17.76 -19.60 -19.11
N VAL A 108 -16.86 -20.36 -19.72
CA VAL A 108 -17.14 -20.96 -21.03
C VAL A 108 -18.12 -22.09 -20.78
N LEU A 109 -19.36 -21.93 -21.25
CA LEU A 109 -20.33 -23.01 -21.33
C LEU A 109 -19.78 -24.02 -22.34
N VAL A 110 -19.22 -25.13 -21.85
CA VAL A 110 -18.82 -26.24 -22.71
C VAL A 110 -20.10 -26.96 -23.11
N ASN A 111 -20.57 -26.70 -24.34
CA ASN A 111 -21.61 -27.50 -24.98
C ASN A 111 -21.08 -28.85 -25.43
#